data_AF-A0A438EDY2-F1
#
_entry.id   AF-A0A438EDY2-F1
#
_cell.length_a   1.000
_cell.length_b   1.000
_cell.length_c   1.000
_cell.angle_alpha   90.00
_cell.angle_beta   90.00
_cell.angle_gamma   90.00
#
_symmetry.space_group_name_H-M   'P 1'
#
loop_
_entity.id
_entity.type
_entity.pdbx_description
1 polymer ?
#
loop_
_entity_poly.entity_id
_entity_poly.type
_entity_poly.pdbx_seq_one_letter_code
_entity_poly.pdbx_strand_id
1 'polypeptide(L)' 'MPSQGSAGKYCCKKKCVNVRTDRLNCGACGKKCRYSEICCKGECVNPSSDRRNCGGCGKKCKKGSLCVHGMCSYS' A
#
# COMPACT_ATOMS: atom_id res chain seq x y z
N MET A 1 -7.33 -20.20 23.25
CA MET A 1 -6.80 -18.84 23.43
C MET A 1 -6.40 -18.29 22.06
N PRO A 2 -7.20 -17.44 21.37
CA PRO A 2 -6.78 -16.87 20.10
C PRO A 2 -5.78 -15.75 20.40
N SER A 3 -4.50 -16.11 20.36
CA SER A 3 -3.38 -15.23 20.65
C SER A 3 -3.42 -14.01 19.72
N GLN A 4 -3.47 -12.85 20.37
CA GLN A 4 -3.44 -11.52 19.80
C GLN A 4 -2.34 -11.43 18.73
N GLY A 5 -2.74 -11.36 17.47
CA GLY A 5 -1.84 -11.03 16.37
C GLY A 5 -1.47 -9.56 16.48
N SER A 6 -0.25 -9.30 16.97
CA SER A 6 0.38 -7.99 17.04
C SER A 6 0.08 -7.16 15.78
N ALA A 7 -0.23 -5.88 15.98
CA ALA A 7 -0.80 -4.90 15.05
C ALA A 7 -0.04 -4.60 13.73
N GLY A 8 0.46 -5.61 13.02
CA GLY A 8 1.20 -5.47 11.77
C GLY A 8 1.36 -6.72 10.91
N LYS A 9 1.11 -7.95 11.42
CA LYS A 9 1.29 -9.19 10.65
C LYS A 9 0.04 -10.04 10.75
N TYR A 10 -0.77 -10.11 9.69
CA TYR A 10 -1.93 -11.00 9.68
C TYR A 10 -1.46 -12.41 9.35
N CYS A 11 -1.84 -13.37 10.18
CA CYS A 11 -1.51 -14.77 9.94
C CYS A 11 -2.56 -15.41 9.01
N CYS A 12 -2.14 -15.60 7.78
CA CYS A 12 -2.86 -16.22 6.67
C CYS A 12 -2.53 -17.69 6.56
N LYS A 13 -3.50 -18.59 6.81
CA LYS A 13 -3.34 -20.04 6.59
C LYS A 13 -1.98 -20.58 7.09
N LYS A 14 -1.66 -20.36 8.38
CA LYS A 14 -0.41 -20.76 9.06
C LYS A 14 0.87 -19.99 8.65
N LYS A 15 0.81 -19.02 7.73
CA LYS A 15 1.90 -18.08 7.40
C LYS A 15 1.55 -16.66 7.80
N CYS A 16 2.44 -15.99 8.55
CA CYS A 16 2.24 -14.59 8.91
C CYS A 16 2.76 -13.67 7.81
N VAL A 17 1.84 -12.96 7.16
CA VAL A 17 2.09 -12.04 6.05
C VAL A 17 1.82 -10.60 6.48
N ASN A 18 2.49 -9.65 5.83
CA ASN A 18 2.35 -8.25 6.18
C ASN A 18 1.27 -7.58 5.33
N VAL A 19 0.07 -7.46 5.85
CA VAL A 19 -1.03 -6.89 5.05
C VAL A 19 -0.91 -5.39 4.80
N ARG A 20 0.09 -4.73 5.37
CA ARG A 20 0.29 -3.27 5.23
C ARG A 20 1.22 -2.91 4.09
N THR A 21 2.07 -3.85 3.68
CA THR A 21 3.10 -3.66 2.65
C THR A 21 3.08 -4.74 1.58
N ASP A 22 2.47 -5.90 1.85
CA ASP A 22 2.39 -7.00 0.91
C ASP A 22 1.26 -6.78 -0.10
N ARG A 23 1.63 -6.63 -1.37
CA ARG A 23 0.68 -6.41 -2.47
C ARG A 23 -0.30 -7.57 -2.68
N LEU A 24 0.07 -8.78 -2.26
CA LEU A 24 -0.77 -9.98 -2.44
C LEU A 24 -1.75 -10.18 -1.28
N ASN A 25 -1.55 -9.47 -0.17
CA ASN A 25 -2.33 -9.62 1.05
C ASN A 25 -2.70 -8.24 1.63
N CYS A 26 -3.02 -7.25 0.80
CA CYS A 26 -3.16 -5.88 1.26
C CYS A 26 -4.48 -5.61 2.01
N GLY A 27 -4.39 -5.26 3.30
CA GLY A 27 -5.53 -5.05 4.19
C GLY A 27 -6.21 -6.34 4.67
N ALA A 28 -6.12 -7.42 3.88
CA ALA A 28 -6.65 -8.72 4.23
C ALA A 28 -5.89 -9.85 3.52
N CYS A 29 -6.03 -11.05 4.05
CA CYS A 29 -5.44 -12.24 3.50
C CYS A 29 -5.92 -12.53 2.06
N GLY A 30 -4.99 -12.71 1.11
CA GLY A 30 -5.34 -12.97 -0.30
C GLY A 30 -5.93 -11.77 -1.04
N LYS A 31 -5.98 -10.58 -0.42
CA LYS A 31 -6.42 -9.35 -1.08
C LYS A 31 -5.27 -8.79 -1.93
N LYS A 32 -5.27 -9.17 -3.20
CA LYS A 32 -4.24 -8.75 -4.16
C LYS A 32 -4.60 -7.41 -4.79
N CYS A 33 -3.72 -6.42 -4.68
CA CYS A 33 -3.88 -5.15 -5.38
C CYS A 33 -3.69 -5.32 -6.90
N ARG A 34 -4.21 -4.38 -7.70
CA ARG A 34 -3.97 -4.38 -9.15
C ARG A 34 -2.47 -4.25 -9.44
N TYR A 35 -2.10 -4.61 -10.67
CA TYR A 35 -0.70 -4.63 -11.09
C TYR A 35 0.00 -3.28 -10.93
N SER A 36 -0.72 -2.19 -11.21
CA SER A 36 -0.26 -0.80 -11.07
C SER A 36 -0.42 -0.23 -9.67
N GLU A 37 -0.91 -1.00 -8.70
CA GLU A 37 -1.14 -0.55 -7.33
C GLU A 37 -0.12 -1.17 -6.37
N ILE A 38 0.15 -0.44 -5.29
CA ILE A 38 0.98 -0.89 -4.18
C ILE A 38 0.12 -1.01 -2.93
N CYS A 39 0.52 -1.91 -2.04
CA CYS A 39 -0.09 -1.95 -0.73
C CYS A 39 0.53 -0.87 0.16
N CYS A 40 -0.29 0.08 0.59
CA CYS A 40 0.12 1.14 1.47
C CYS A 40 -0.81 1.19 2.69
N LYS A 41 -0.24 0.89 3.86
CA LYS A 41 -0.94 0.90 5.16
C LYS A 41 -2.17 -0.02 5.23
N GLY A 42 -2.28 -1.00 4.33
CA GLY A 42 -3.43 -1.92 4.26
C GLY A 42 -4.43 -1.56 3.17
N GLU A 43 -4.13 -0.56 2.35
CA GLU A 43 -4.95 -0.18 1.21
C GLU A 43 -4.17 -0.24 -0.09
N CYS A 44 -4.84 -0.66 -1.16
CA CYS A 44 -4.28 -0.63 -2.49
C CYS A 44 -4.36 0.80 -3.02
N VAL A 45 -3.21 1.40 -3.30
CA VAL A 45 -3.11 2.76 -3.82
C VAL A 45 -2.25 2.75 -5.07
N ASN A 46 -2.57 3.60 -6.03
CA ASN A 46 -1.82 3.70 -7.28
C ASN A 46 -0.73 4.77 -7.17
N PRO A 47 0.55 4.40 -7.02
CA PRO A 47 1.60 5.38 -6.85
C PRO A 47 1.87 6.19 -8.11
N SER A 48 1.29 5.85 -9.26
CA SER A 48 1.48 6.59 -10.51
C SER A 48 0.54 7.77 -10.69
N SER A 49 -0.59 7.76 -9.97
CA SER A 49 -1.65 8.77 -10.09
C SER A 49 -2.03 9.39 -8.74
N ASP A 50 -1.74 8.70 -7.64
CA ASP A 50 -2.13 9.13 -6.31
C ASP A 50 -1.13 10.16 -5.76
N ARG A 51 -1.59 11.42 -5.63
CA ARG A 51 -0.78 12.52 -5.08
C ARG A 51 -0.26 12.29 -3.67
N ARG A 52 -0.87 11.40 -2.87
CA ARG A 52 -0.45 11.09 -1.50
C ARG A 52 0.54 9.93 -1.44
N ASN A 53 0.70 9.19 -2.53
CA ASN A 53 1.52 7.99 -2.62
C ASN A 53 2.37 7.97 -3.89
N CYS A 54 2.76 9.14 -4.39
CA CYS A 54 3.38 9.29 -5.69
C CYS A 54 4.80 8.70 -5.73
N GLY A 55 4.98 7.65 -6.52
CA GLY A 55 6.22 6.88 -6.60
C GLY A 55 6.50 6.01 -5.37
N GLY A 56 5.57 5.91 -4.40
CA GLY A 56 5.73 5.07 -3.22
C GLY A 56 4.76 5.37 -2.09
N CYS A 57 4.57 4.40 -1.20
CA CYS A 57 3.64 4.52 -0.07
C CYS A 57 4.03 5.70 0.84
N GLY A 58 3.10 6.63 1.05
CA GLY A 58 3.34 7.83 1.87
C GLY A 58 4.18 8.93 1.22
N LYS A 59 4.56 8.78 -0.07
CA LYS A 59 5.21 9.87 -0.82
C LYS A 59 4.17 10.88 -1.30
N LYS A 60 3.88 11.87 -0.48
CA LYS A 60 2.99 12.96 -0.87
C LYS A 60 3.75 14.02 -1.66
N CYS A 61 3.24 14.39 -2.83
CA CYS A 61 3.79 15.51 -3.59
C CYS A 61 3.56 16.84 -2.86
N LYS A 62 4.44 17.83 -3.09
CA LYS A 62 4.28 19.19 -2.57
C LYS A 62 2.95 19.79 -3.03
N LYS A 63 2.43 20.75 -2.26
CA LYS A 63 1.16 21.43 -2.54
C LYS A 63 1.29 22.13 -3.91
N GLY A 64 0.49 21.70 -4.89
CA GLY A 64 0.56 22.18 -6.29
C GLY A 64 1.05 21.14 -7.29
N SER A 65 1.90 20.20 -6.87
CA SER A 65 2.51 19.21 -7.77
C SER A 65 1.55 18.06 -8.12
N LEU A 66 1.51 17.68 -9.40
CA LEU A 66 0.74 16.53 -9.89
C LEU A 66 1.56 15.25 -9.77
N CYS A 67 0.89 14.13 -9.47
CA CYS A 67 1.53 12.82 -9.60
C CYS A 67 1.31 12.33 -11.03
N VAL A 68 2.39 12.25 -11.80
CA VAL A 68 2.36 11.84 -13.20
C VAL A 68 3.41 10.75 -13.39
N HIS A 69 3.00 9.57 -13.86
CA HIS A 69 3.88 8.40 -14.04
C HIS A 69 4.71 8.03 -12.78
N GLY A 70 4.19 8.30 -11.59
CA GLY A 70 4.89 7.99 -10.34
C GLY A 70 5.94 9.00 -9.93
N MET A 71 5.92 10.17 -10.57
CA MET A 71 6.79 11.29 -10.23
C MET A 71 5.95 12.53 -9.93
N CYS A 72 6.37 13.28 -8.92
CA CYS A 72 5.78 14.57 -8.62
C CYS A 72 6.26 15.58 -9.68
N SER A 73 5.42 15.86 -10.67
CA SER A 73 5.69 16.91 -11.65
C SER A 73 5.31 18.27 -11.05
N TYR A 74 6.18 19.26 -11.22
CA TYR A 74 5.95 20.65 -10.85
C TYR A 74 5.41 21.36 -12.10
N SER A 75 4.13 21.76 -12.07
CA SER A 75 3.57 22.72 -13.02
C SER A 75 3.51 24.08 -12.36
#